data_AF-A0A7S4J916-F1
#
_entry.id   AF-A0A7S4J916-F1
#
_cell.length_a   1.000
_cell.length_b   1.000
_cell.length_c   1.000
_cell.angle_alpha   90.00
_cell.angle_beta   90.00
_cell.angle_gamma   90.00
#
_symmetry.space_group_name_H-M   'P 1'
#
loop_
_entity.id
_entity.type
_entity.pdbx_description
1 polymer ?
#
loop_
_entity_poly.entity_id
_entity_poly.type
_entity_poly.pdbx_seq_one_letter_code
_entity_poly.pdbx_strand_id
1 'polypeptide(L)'
;QIDVRHSAHHFQRTVCAKGIALLHITTYFGGHTPAPRRQQQHHHSPIVANFYHKSRRAMNNGFYGVIALILLGGFTTLLAIGVAIGVEYEDDNYAKNFESKESSATSGKIFTGEVTRKWAEPNEPKKKKGDTTPTNGVSDGEDCNNWAVVTTIFEPSEAVFRQARVTGWCLVIVADKKSPAEYDIKWSNLTSKNESISNFAPRVEYLTPERQRELWFSVFLETLPWNHFARKNVGYLYAIANGAQRVWDFDDDNALYWWIRTDLPGIPSLDNLVAHIDGVGTALEVANFTHRVFNPYPIMGGPVNSWPRGFPLQEIKVEETYVVSKRGQVGVDFNELKIANLGVLQSLANKQPDVDAMYRLTQREIPFDFEKLPEHDLRPVLVPPRALTPWNAQATLHLQPVLWGLLLPISVPGRVSDIWRSYIVQRICWDIDIRIGFANEPMVVQERNVHNILGDLEAEGQLYQQTSHPVDFL
;
A
#
# COMPACT_ATOMS: atom_id res chain seq x y z
N GLN A 1 39.45 34.37 27.85
CA GLN A 1 39.49 34.89 26.47
C GLN A 1 38.05 34.83 25.96
N ILE A 2 37.27 35.89 26.25
CA ILE A 2 36.69 36.89 25.31
C ILE A 2 35.71 36.19 24.33
N ASP A 3 34.39 36.28 24.41
CA ASP A 3 33.42 37.40 24.54
C ASP A 3 32.99 38.05 23.20
N VAL A 4 31.69 38.39 23.15
CA VAL A 4 30.95 39.38 22.34
C VAL A 4 30.57 39.12 20.86
N ARG A 5 29.24 39.06 20.70
CA ARG A 5 28.29 39.72 19.75
C ARG A 5 28.79 40.53 18.54
N HIS A 6 27.87 40.50 17.55
CA HIS A 6 27.35 41.58 16.69
C HIS A 6 27.61 41.54 15.18
N SER A 7 26.47 41.46 14.49
CA SER A 7 26.13 41.81 13.11
C SER A 7 26.63 43.18 12.66
N ALA A 8 27.01 43.33 11.38
CA ALA A 8 26.47 44.35 10.47
C ALA A 8 27.11 44.34 9.05
N HIS A 9 26.22 44.33 8.05
CA HIS A 9 26.21 45.09 6.79
C HIS A 9 27.19 44.88 5.61
N HIS A 10 26.53 44.65 4.46
CA HIS A 10 26.74 45.20 3.11
C HIS A 10 28.01 44.91 2.30
N PHE A 11 27.83 44.33 1.11
CA PHE A 11 28.12 44.89 -0.23
C PHE A 11 27.58 43.89 -1.29
N GLN A 12 26.56 44.18 -2.10
CA GLN A 12 26.65 44.60 -3.52
C GLN A 12 27.91 44.05 -4.23
N ARG A 13 27.87 43.40 -5.40
CA ARG A 13 27.17 43.76 -6.64
C ARG A 13 27.54 42.75 -7.75
N THR A 14 26.68 42.67 -8.79
CA THR A 14 26.99 42.38 -10.23
C THR A 14 27.54 41.00 -10.65
N VAL A 15 27.28 40.40 -11.82
CA VAL A 15 26.36 40.57 -12.97
C VAL A 15 26.75 39.48 -14.01
N CYS A 16 25.76 38.94 -14.75
CA CYS A 16 25.82 38.38 -16.12
C CYS A 16 26.89 37.32 -16.49
N ALA A 17 26.74 36.47 -17.50
CA ALA A 17 25.66 36.08 -18.39
C ALA A 17 26.13 34.83 -19.15
N LYS A 18 25.14 34.04 -19.59
CA LYS A 18 25.02 33.31 -20.87
C LYS A 18 26.30 32.95 -21.65
N GLY A 19 26.38 31.67 -22.02
CA GLY A 19 27.21 31.22 -23.14
C GLY A 19 26.97 29.76 -23.50
N ILE A 20 25.98 29.52 -24.37
CA ILE A 20 25.76 28.26 -25.10
C ILE A 20 26.89 28.08 -26.14
N ALA A 21 27.42 26.87 -26.27
CA ALA A 21 28.02 26.40 -27.53
C ALA A 21 27.96 24.87 -27.66
N LEU A 22 27.44 24.45 -28.81
CA LEU A 22 27.19 23.11 -29.32
C LEU A 22 28.42 22.53 -30.05
N LEU A 23 28.50 21.19 -30.07
CA LEU A 23 29.16 20.29 -31.05
C LEU A 23 30.71 20.39 -31.21
N HIS A 24 31.47 19.37 -31.58
CA HIS A 24 31.24 18.30 -32.55
C HIS A 24 32.20 17.11 -32.32
N ILE A 25 31.73 15.92 -32.68
CA ILE A 25 32.47 14.66 -32.76
C ILE A 25 33.42 14.67 -33.98
N THR A 26 34.62 14.08 -33.85
CA THR A 26 35.35 13.47 -34.97
C THR A 26 36.23 12.30 -34.54
N THR A 27 36.07 11.18 -35.26
CA THR A 27 36.83 9.93 -35.26
C THR A 27 38.15 10.03 -36.03
N TYR A 28 39.17 9.25 -35.66
CA TYR A 28 40.32 8.93 -36.54
C TYR A 28 40.86 7.51 -36.31
N PHE A 29 41.17 6.83 -37.41
CA PHE A 29 41.69 5.45 -37.53
C PHE A 29 43.13 5.45 -38.09
N GLY A 30 43.88 4.39 -37.79
CA GLY A 30 45.13 3.96 -38.46
C GLY A 30 46.42 4.42 -37.78
N GLY A 31 47.49 3.63 -37.61
CA GLY A 31 47.87 2.31 -38.09
C GLY A 31 49.42 2.25 -38.17
N HIS A 32 49.99 1.06 -37.94
CA HIS A 32 51.38 0.60 -38.20
C HIS A 32 52.46 0.67 -37.11
N THR A 33 52.98 -0.53 -36.82
CA THR A 33 54.24 -0.93 -36.15
C THR A 33 55.38 -1.09 -37.18
N PRO A 34 56.67 -1.21 -36.79
CA PRO A 34 57.27 -2.51 -36.42
C PRO A 34 58.35 -2.48 -35.28
N ALA A 35 58.72 -3.69 -34.83
CA ALA A 35 59.54 -4.11 -33.65
C ALA A 35 61.09 -3.94 -33.82
N PRO A 36 62.04 -4.65 -33.12
CA PRO A 36 62.02 -5.49 -31.89
C PRO A 36 63.26 -5.34 -30.93
N ARG A 37 63.26 -5.97 -29.73
CA ARG A 37 64.39 -6.77 -29.13
C ARG A 37 64.17 -7.21 -27.66
N ARG A 38 64.32 -8.54 -27.43
CA ARG A 38 65.00 -9.34 -26.35
C ARG A 38 64.94 -8.86 -24.87
N GLN A 39 64.87 -9.68 -23.81
CA GLN A 39 64.90 -11.15 -23.56
C GLN A 39 64.54 -11.37 -22.05
N GLN A 40 63.82 -12.47 -21.73
CA GLN A 40 63.92 -13.41 -20.55
C GLN A 40 63.95 -12.85 -19.10
N GLN A 41 63.36 -13.39 -18.03
CA GLN A 41 62.75 -14.67 -17.56
C GLN A 41 62.01 -14.30 -16.23
N HIS A 42 60.92 -14.89 -15.70
CA HIS A 42 60.66 -16.28 -15.29
C HIS A 42 59.13 -16.52 -15.00
N HIS A 43 58.65 -17.72 -15.38
CA HIS A 43 57.64 -18.66 -14.79
C HIS A 43 56.40 -18.18 -13.98
N HIS A 44 55.25 -18.86 -13.95
CA HIS A 44 54.47 -19.81 -14.78
C HIS A 44 53.21 -20.17 -13.96
N SER A 45 52.00 -20.19 -14.55
CA SER A 45 50.91 -21.14 -14.20
C SER A 45 49.82 -21.12 -15.29
N PRO A 46 49.62 -22.22 -16.05
CA PRO A 46 48.54 -22.35 -17.05
C PRO A 46 47.65 -23.59 -16.81
N ILE A 47 46.32 -23.47 -16.92
CA ILE A 47 45.42 -24.63 -17.11
C ILE A 47 44.26 -24.26 -18.05
N VAL A 48 44.49 -24.43 -19.36
CA VAL A 48 43.49 -24.83 -20.36
C VAL A 48 44.24 -25.77 -21.31
N ALA A 49 43.88 -27.06 -21.29
CA ALA A 49 44.23 -28.16 -22.21
C ALA A 49 44.65 -29.43 -21.45
N ASN A 50 43.69 -30.24 -21.03
CA ASN A 50 43.89 -31.69 -20.86
C ASN A 50 42.56 -32.41 -20.58
N PHE A 51 41.82 -32.76 -21.63
CA PHE A 51 40.83 -33.85 -21.57
C PHE A 51 40.75 -34.60 -22.91
N TYR A 52 41.92 -34.82 -23.52
CA TYR A 52 42.07 -35.68 -24.69
C TYR A 52 43.41 -36.40 -24.57
N HIS A 53 43.47 -37.43 -23.73
CA HIS A 53 44.39 -38.59 -23.83
C HIS A 53 44.47 -39.37 -22.50
N LYS A 54 43.37 -40.02 -22.09
CA LYS A 54 43.46 -41.14 -21.14
C LYS A 54 42.25 -42.08 -21.16
N SER A 55 41.91 -42.61 -22.34
CA SER A 55 40.96 -43.74 -22.45
C SER A 55 41.28 -44.65 -23.63
N ARG A 56 42.57 -44.92 -23.88
CA ARG A 56 43.03 -45.88 -24.88
C ARG A 56 43.70 -47.08 -24.21
N ARG A 57 42.93 -47.80 -23.38
CA ARG A 57 43.26 -49.16 -22.88
C ARG A 57 42.09 -49.78 -22.11
N ALA A 58 40.92 -49.86 -22.73
CA ALA A 58 39.84 -50.74 -22.30
C ALA A 58 38.76 -50.78 -23.38
N MET A 59 38.99 -51.51 -24.47
CA MET A 59 37.92 -52.02 -25.36
C MET A 59 38.51 -52.97 -26.40
N ASN A 60 39.18 -54.02 -25.93
CA ASN A 60 39.13 -55.32 -26.58
C ASN A 60 38.15 -56.13 -25.73
N ASN A 61 36.86 -56.10 -26.10
CA ASN A 61 35.86 -57.09 -25.72
C ASN A 61 34.59 -56.76 -26.51
N GLY A 62 34.22 -57.65 -27.43
CA GLY A 62 33.20 -57.48 -28.48
C GLY A 62 31.75 -57.33 -28.01
N PHE A 63 31.51 -56.83 -26.79
CA PHE A 63 30.16 -56.63 -26.24
C PHE A 63 29.67 -55.19 -26.41
N TYR A 64 30.57 -54.20 -26.42
CA TYR A 64 30.20 -52.77 -26.55
C TYR A 64 30.00 -52.30 -28.01
N GLY A 65 30.53 -53.05 -28.99
CA GLY A 65 30.35 -52.72 -30.42
C GLY A 65 28.91 -52.93 -30.91
N VAL A 66 28.18 -53.89 -30.33
CA VAL A 66 26.79 -54.19 -30.71
C VAL A 66 25.84 -53.11 -30.16
N ILE A 67 26.10 -52.58 -28.96
CA ILE A 67 25.29 -51.51 -28.37
C ILE A 67 25.50 -50.17 -29.11
N ALA A 68 26.74 -49.88 -29.54
CA ALA A 68 27.03 -48.70 -30.35
C ALA A 68 26.36 -48.75 -31.74
N LEU A 69 26.29 -49.93 -32.37
CA LEU A 69 25.58 -50.14 -33.64
C LEU A 69 24.06 -50.00 -33.51
N ILE A 70 23.47 -50.43 -32.39
CA ILE A 70 22.02 -50.26 -32.13
C ILE A 70 21.68 -48.78 -31.89
N LEU A 71 22.53 -48.04 -31.18
CA LEU A 71 22.32 -46.61 -30.90
C LEU A 71 22.54 -45.73 -32.15
N LEU A 72 23.54 -46.04 -32.99
CA LEU A 72 23.72 -45.35 -34.27
C LEU A 72 22.65 -45.72 -35.31
N GLY A 73 22.20 -46.98 -35.32
CA GLY A 73 21.10 -47.43 -36.17
C GLY A 73 19.77 -46.77 -35.82
N GLY A 74 19.46 -46.61 -34.53
CA GLY A 74 18.27 -45.91 -34.06
C GLY A 74 18.28 -44.41 -34.39
N PHE A 75 19.45 -43.77 -34.37
CA PHE A 75 19.57 -42.35 -34.70
C PHE A 75 19.41 -42.08 -36.20
N THR A 76 19.86 -42.99 -37.07
CA THR A 76 19.66 -42.85 -38.53
C THR A 76 18.24 -43.20 -38.97
N THR A 77 17.52 -44.07 -38.24
CA THR A 77 16.10 -44.33 -38.54
C THR A 77 15.19 -43.17 -38.11
N LEU A 78 15.51 -42.49 -37.00
CA LEU A 78 14.78 -41.28 -36.56
C LEU A 78 15.02 -40.08 -37.51
N LEU A 79 16.23 -39.93 -38.05
CA LEU A 79 16.53 -38.93 -39.08
C LEU A 79 15.89 -39.25 -40.44
N ALA A 80 15.74 -40.52 -40.81
CA ALA A 80 15.06 -40.90 -42.05
C ALA A 80 13.53 -40.74 -41.98
N ILE A 81 12.92 -40.98 -40.81
CA ILE A 81 11.48 -40.69 -40.59
C ILE A 81 11.24 -39.18 -40.53
N GLY A 82 12.18 -38.41 -39.95
CA GLY A 82 12.11 -36.95 -39.91
C GLY A 82 12.32 -36.24 -41.26
N VAL A 83 12.86 -36.93 -42.27
CA VAL A 83 13.11 -36.37 -43.62
C VAL A 83 12.06 -36.83 -44.66
N ALA A 84 11.22 -37.82 -44.34
CA ALA A 84 10.15 -38.30 -45.21
C ALA A 84 8.74 -37.77 -44.84
N ILE A 85 8.61 -37.01 -43.76
CA ILE A 85 7.40 -36.24 -43.45
C ILE A 85 7.71 -34.79 -43.79
N GLY A 86 7.42 -34.42 -45.03
CA GLY A 86 7.35 -33.01 -45.43
C GLY A 86 6.25 -32.33 -44.65
N VAL A 87 6.62 -31.73 -43.51
CA VAL A 87 5.78 -30.75 -42.84
C VAL A 87 6.05 -29.43 -43.55
N GLU A 88 5.21 -29.12 -44.52
CA GLU A 88 5.08 -27.76 -45.02
C GLU A 88 4.78 -26.85 -43.82
N TYR A 89 5.69 -25.90 -43.61
CA TYR A 89 5.50 -24.81 -42.67
C TYR A 89 4.56 -23.80 -43.36
N GLU A 90 3.25 -24.00 -43.21
CA GLU A 90 2.24 -22.95 -43.41
C GLU A 90 2.16 -22.11 -42.12
N ASP A 91 3.13 -21.21 -41.96
CA ASP A 91 2.96 -19.98 -41.19
C ASP A 91 2.02 -19.08 -42.00
N ASP A 92 0.75 -18.98 -41.59
CA ASP A 92 -0.10 -17.75 -41.71
C ASP A 92 -1.60 -17.95 -41.37
N ASN A 93 -2.07 -19.15 -40.98
CA ASN A 93 -3.49 -19.37 -40.69
C ASN A 93 -3.87 -19.72 -39.24
N TYR A 94 -2.91 -19.85 -38.32
CA TYR A 94 -3.23 -20.13 -36.91
C TYR A 94 -3.75 -18.91 -36.12
N ALA A 95 -3.58 -17.71 -36.66
CA ALA A 95 -4.02 -16.45 -36.04
C ALA A 95 -5.41 -15.96 -36.48
N LYS A 96 -6.17 -16.74 -37.27
CA LYS A 96 -7.44 -16.27 -37.86
C LYS A 96 -8.72 -17.04 -37.49
N ASN A 97 -8.70 -17.98 -36.55
CA ASN A 97 -9.90 -18.72 -36.15
C ASN A 97 -10.05 -18.94 -34.63
N PHE A 98 -9.63 -17.98 -33.82
CA PHE A 98 -10.13 -17.84 -32.44
C PHE A 98 -11.08 -16.65 -32.37
N GLU A 99 -12.15 -16.68 -33.17
CA GLU A 99 -13.40 -16.13 -32.65
C GLU A 99 -13.78 -16.97 -31.44
N SER A 100 -13.97 -16.32 -30.31
CA SER A 100 -14.34 -16.91 -29.04
C SER A 100 -15.63 -17.72 -29.16
N LYS A 101 -15.52 -19.00 -29.52
CA LYS A 101 -16.57 -19.98 -29.23
C LYS A 101 -16.57 -20.17 -27.71
N GLU A 102 -17.34 -19.35 -27.00
CA GLU A 102 -17.72 -19.63 -25.61
C GLU A 102 -18.32 -21.05 -25.58
N SER A 103 -17.57 -22.00 -25.04
CA SER A 103 -18.10 -23.34 -24.81
C SER A 103 -19.10 -23.24 -23.65
N SER A 104 -20.32 -23.74 -23.84
CA SER A 104 -21.35 -23.80 -22.80
C SER A 104 -20.97 -24.68 -21.60
N ALA A 105 -19.86 -25.43 -21.69
CA ALA A 105 -19.30 -26.25 -20.62
C ALA A 105 -18.32 -25.49 -19.72
N THR A 106 -17.90 -24.28 -20.10
CA THR A 106 -16.95 -23.43 -19.36
C THR A 106 -17.54 -22.02 -19.17
N SER A 107 -18.73 -21.92 -18.57
CA SER A 107 -19.43 -20.63 -18.46
C SER A 107 -19.29 -20.00 -17.07
N GLY A 108 -18.14 -19.39 -16.80
CA GLY A 108 -18.03 -18.34 -15.80
C GLY A 108 -18.14 -16.99 -16.50
N LYS A 109 -19.09 -16.14 -16.12
CA LYS A 109 -19.14 -14.75 -16.59
C LYS A 109 -18.56 -13.86 -15.51
N ILE A 110 -17.58 -13.03 -15.88
CA ILE A 110 -17.13 -11.93 -15.03
C ILE A 110 -18.34 -11.01 -14.82
N PHE A 111 -18.42 -10.38 -13.65
CA PHE A 111 -19.44 -9.37 -13.39
C PHE A 111 -19.45 -8.32 -14.51
N THR A 112 -20.60 -7.74 -14.81
CA THR A 112 -20.69 -6.57 -15.68
C THR A 112 -21.74 -5.66 -15.08
N GLY A 113 -21.35 -4.44 -14.71
CA GLY A 113 -22.29 -3.44 -14.20
C GLY A 113 -23.09 -2.82 -15.34
N GLU A 114 -24.40 -2.65 -15.16
CA GLU A 114 -25.20 -1.81 -16.05
C GLU A 114 -25.08 -0.35 -15.62
N VAL A 115 -24.66 0.52 -16.53
CA VAL A 115 -24.61 1.97 -16.27
C VAL A 115 -26.04 2.51 -16.24
N THR A 116 -26.64 2.59 -15.05
CA THR A 116 -28.03 3.03 -14.88
C THR A 116 -28.18 4.55 -14.86
N ARG A 117 -27.09 5.30 -14.66
CA ARG A 117 -27.06 6.76 -14.76
C ARG A 117 -25.72 7.23 -15.32
N LYS A 118 -25.78 8.19 -16.24
CA LYS A 118 -24.62 9.00 -16.63
C LYS A 118 -24.75 10.36 -15.95
N TRP A 119 -23.64 10.87 -15.42
CA TRP A 119 -23.60 12.21 -14.87
C TRP A 119 -23.87 13.21 -16.01
N ALA A 120 -25.07 13.79 -16.02
CA ALA A 120 -25.32 15.02 -16.77
C ALA A 120 -24.66 16.16 -16.01
N GLU A 121 -24.03 17.10 -16.71
CA GLU A 121 -23.37 18.25 -16.10
C GLU A 121 -24.18 18.84 -14.94
N PRO A 122 -23.53 19.23 -13.83
CA PRO A 122 -24.26 19.71 -12.68
C PRO A 122 -25.05 20.95 -13.09
N ASN A 123 -26.38 20.87 -13.00
CA ASN A 123 -27.17 22.08 -12.82
C ASN A 123 -26.59 22.77 -11.59
N GLU A 124 -26.13 24.01 -11.74
CA GLU A 124 -25.58 24.80 -10.63
C GLU A 124 -26.48 24.63 -9.40
N PRO A 125 -25.92 24.24 -8.24
CA PRO A 125 -26.73 24.15 -7.04
C PRO A 125 -27.30 25.53 -6.76
N LYS A 126 -28.62 25.68 -6.94
CA LYS A 126 -29.35 26.88 -6.51
C LYS A 126 -29.05 27.04 -5.01
N LYS A 127 -28.25 28.05 -4.66
CA LYS A 127 -27.96 28.42 -3.27
C LYS A 127 -29.30 28.54 -2.52
N LYS A 128 -29.66 27.55 -1.72
CA LYS A 128 -30.70 27.71 -0.72
C LYS A 128 -30.17 28.71 0.30
N LYS A 129 -30.72 29.92 0.31
CA LYS A 129 -30.57 30.84 1.44
C LYS A 129 -31.21 30.15 2.64
N GLY A 130 -30.40 29.79 3.63
CA GLY A 130 -30.89 29.30 4.93
C GLY A 130 -30.36 27.96 5.39
N ASP A 131 -29.15 27.53 4.96
CA ASP A 131 -28.47 26.46 5.69
C ASP A 131 -27.83 27.09 6.93
N THR A 132 -28.56 27.06 8.04
CA THR A 132 -28.01 27.35 9.35
C THR A 132 -26.97 26.27 9.63
N THR A 133 -25.69 26.64 9.60
CA THR A 133 -24.65 25.87 10.29
C THR A 133 -25.17 25.58 11.70
N PRO A 134 -25.29 24.31 12.12
CA PRO A 134 -25.61 24.00 13.50
C PRO A 134 -24.44 24.51 14.34
N THR A 135 -24.62 25.67 14.98
CA THR A 135 -23.63 26.27 15.89
C THR A 135 -23.62 25.60 17.27
N ASN A 136 -24.29 24.45 17.43
CA ASN A 136 -24.23 23.68 18.66
C ASN A 136 -23.11 22.63 18.55
N GLY A 137 -21.90 23.09 18.24
CA GLY A 137 -20.71 22.37 18.66
C GLY A 137 -20.64 22.50 20.18
N VAL A 138 -20.64 21.38 20.88
CA VAL A 138 -20.49 21.33 22.34
C VAL A 138 -19.08 21.83 22.66
N SER A 139 -18.94 23.13 22.89
CA SER A 139 -17.67 23.78 23.25
C SER A 139 -17.41 23.70 24.75
N ASP A 140 -17.54 22.50 25.32
CA ASP A 140 -17.17 22.23 26.71
C ASP A 140 -15.91 21.34 26.70
N GLY A 141 -14.75 21.97 26.51
CA GLY A 141 -13.42 21.35 26.67
C GLY A 141 -12.42 21.78 25.61
N GLU A 142 -11.12 21.58 25.90
CA GLU A 142 -9.97 21.91 25.05
C GLU A 142 -10.19 21.60 23.55
N ASP A 143 -9.72 22.49 22.67
CA ASP A 143 -9.87 22.38 21.21
C ASP A 143 -9.12 21.15 20.66
N CYS A 144 -9.87 20.08 20.39
CA CYS A 144 -9.38 18.84 19.80
C CYS A 144 -9.23 18.95 18.27
N ASN A 145 -8.01 19.21 17.77
CA ASN A 145 -7.75 19.21 16.31
C ASN A 145 -7.45 17.81 15.74
N ASN A 146 -6.94 16.89 16.55
CA ASN A 146 -6.64 15.52 16.13
C ASN A 146 -7.58 14.54 16.83
N TRP A 147 -8.24 13.67 16.06
CA TRP A 147 -9.23 12.72 16.56
C TRP A 147 -8.90 11.30 16.15
N ALA A 148 -8.90 10.37 17.09
CA ALA A 148 -8.93 8.96 16.80
C ALA A 148 -10.39 8.46 16.83
N VAL A 149 -10.76 7.65 15.84
CA VAL A 149 -12.13 7.14 15.68
C VAL A 149 -12.09 5.63 15.60
N VAL A 150 -12.87 4.97 16.46
CA VAL A 150 -13.04 3.51 16.48
C VAL A 150 -14.50 3.16 16.63
N THR A 151 -14.90 2.02 16.08
CA THR A 151 -16.16 1.36 16.43
C THR A 151 -15.84 -0.03 16.96
N THR A 152 -16.59 -0.51 17.94
CA THR A 152 -16.29 -1.77 18.62
C THR A 152 -17.56 -2.41 19.17
N ILE A 153 -17.56 -3.73 19.26
CA ILE A 153 -18.55 -4.53 19.99
C ILE A 153 -17.94 -5.23 21.22
N PHE A 154 -16.68 -4.95 21.53
CA PHE A 154 -15.91 -5.61 22.57
C PHE A 154 -15.70 -4.69 23.78
N GLU A 155 -15.17 -5.24 24.86
CA GLU A 155 -14.63 -4.47 25.98
C GLU A 155 -13.36 -3.71 25.54
N PRO A 156 -12.94 -2.66 26.29
CA PRO A 156 -11.70 -1.92 26.02
C PRO A 156 -10.50 -2.84 25.74
N SER A 157 -10.03 -2.80 24.49
CA SER A 157 -8.87 -3.56 24.04
C SER A 157 -7.57 -2.80 24.28
N GLU A 158 -6.44 -3.50 24.15
CA GLU A 158 -5.11 -2.88 24.20
C GLU A 158 -4.96 -1.76 23.15
N ALA A 159 -5.58 -1.89 21.98
CA ALA A 159 -5.55 -0.84 20.95
C ALA A 159 -6.21 0.44 21.44
N VAL A 160 -7.40 0.33 22.05
CA VAL A 160 -8.13 1.48 22.58
C VAL A 160 -7.39 2.08 23.78
N PHE A 161 -6.83 1.23 24.65
CA PHE A 161 -6.00 1.67 25.77
C PHE A 161 -4.76 2.44 25.33
N ARG A 162 -4.07 1.98 24.28
CA ARG A 162 -2.89 2.69 23.75
C ARG A 162 -3.27 3.98 23.06
N GLN A 163 -4.36 3.99 22.29
CA GLN A 163 -4.83 5.19 21.63
C GLN A 163 -5.23 6.28 22.63
N ALA A 164 -5.89 5.90 23.73
CA ALA A 164 -6.25 6.82 24.81
C ALA A 164 -5.03 7.45 25.53
N ARG A 165 -3.81 6.93 25.33
CA ARG A 165 -2.56 7.51 25.87
C ARG A 165 -1.87 8.46 24.90
N VAL A 166 -2.32 8.56 23.66
CA VAL A 166 -1.70 9.45 22.68
C VAL A 166 -2.09 10.89 23.02
N THR A 167 -1.14 11.63 23.60
CA THR A 167 -1.30 13.05 23.95
C THR A 167 -1.64 13.89 22.72
N GLY A 168 -2.50 14.90 22.87
CA GLY A 168 -2.89 15.76 21.75
C GLY A 168 -3.89 15.15 20.77
N TRP A 169 -4.38 13.94 21.05
CA TRP A 169 -5.42 13.25 20.28
C TRP A 169 -6.63 12.99 21.16
N CYS A 170 -7.80 13.44 20.70
CA CYS A 170 -9.08 13.08 21.30
C CYS A 170 -9.56 11.76 20.71
N LEU A 171 -10.33 10.99 21.46
CA LEU A 171 -10.78 9.67 21.05
C LEU A 171 -12.30 9.62 21.07
N VAL A 172 -12.92 9.18 19.99
CA VAL A 172 -14.35 8.85 19.94
C VAL A 172 -14.54 7.38 19.63
N ILE A 173 -15.29 6.71 20.50
CA ILE A 173 -15.58 5.28 20.44
C ILE A 173 -17.08 5.14 20.13
N VAL A 174 -17.39 4.59 18.96
CA VAL A 174 -18.75 4.40 18.48
C VAL A 174 -19.23 3.00 18.86
N ALA A 175 -20.15 2.92 19.81
CA ALA A 175 -20.79 1.68 20.21
C ALA A 175 -21.74 1.14 19.12
N ASP A 176 -21.93 -0.16 19.10
CA ASP A 176 -23.05 -0.84 18.46
C ASP A 176 -23.94 -1.49 19.53
N LYS A 177 -25.01 -2.18 19.12
CA LYS A 177 -25.96 -2.85 20.02
C LYS A 177 -25.34 -3.96 20.88
N LYS A 178 -24.21 -4.51 20.43
CA LYS A 178 -23.50 -5.59 21.12
C LYS A 178 -22.41 -5.09 22.05
N SER A 179 -22.11 -3.79 22.00
CA SER A 179 -21.06 -3.20 22.84
C SER A 179 -21.49 -3.15 24.31
N PRO A 180 -20.52 -3.08 25.23
CA PRO A 180 -20.80 -2.85 26.64
C PRO A 180 -21.64 -1.59 26.87
N ALA A 181 -22.55 -1.63 27.85
CA ALA A 181 -23.35 -0.44 28.19
C ALA A 181 -22.48 0.71 28.74
N GLU A 182 -21.41 0.35 29.45
CA GLU A 182 -20.38 1.25 29.96
C GLU A 182 -19.04 0.83 29.37
N TYR A 183 -18.20 1.79 29.01
CA TYR A 183 -16.89 1.52 28.39
C TYR A 183 -15.78 2.02 29.31
N ASP A 184 -15.48 1.22 30.33
CA ASP A 184 -14.57 1.60 31.42
C ASP A 184 -13.10 1.52 30.98
N ILE A 185 -12.56 2.65 30.55
CA ILE A 185 -11.13 2.79 30.31
C ILE A 185 -10.44 2.96 31.68
N LYS A 186 -10.21 1.83 32.36
CA LYS A 186 -9.57 1.79 33.69
C LYS A 186 -8.15 2.36 33.65
N TRP A 187 -8.04 3.62 34.04
CA TRP A 187 -6.79 4.36 34.07
C TRP A 187 -5.71 3.74 34.97
N SER A 188 -6.14 3.06 36.03
CA SER A 188 -5.25 2.38 36.99
C SER A 188 -4.41 1.27 36.37
N ASN A 189 -4.87 0.68 35.26
CA ASN A 189 -4.13 -0.32 34.50
C ASN A 189 -3.20 0.32 33.45
N LEU A 190 -3.36 1.63 33.20
CA LEU A 190 -2.59 2.36 32.22
C LEU A 190 -1.35 3.03 32.81
N THR A 191 -1.40 3.39 34.08
CA THR A 191 -0.27 4.00 34.78
C THR A 191 0.67 2.93 35.32
N SER A 192 1.93 2.94 34.90
CA SER A 192 2.99 2.54 35.83
C SER A 192 2.90 3.47 37.05
N LYS A 193 3.26 3.02 38.27
CA LYS A 193 2.98 3.70 39.56
C LYS A 193 3.39 5.20 39.68
N ASN A 194 3.99 5.80 38.65
CA ASN A 194 4.49 7.18 38.62
C ASN A 194 4.01 8.03 37.41
N GLU A 195 3.04 7.61 36.60
CA GLU A 195 2.53 8.41 35.46
C GLU A 195 1.37 9.33 35.87
N SER A 196 1.49 10.63 35.52
CA SER A 196 0.46 11.65 35.77
C SER A 196 -0.72 11.51 34.81
N ILE A 197 -1.95 11.71 35.31
CA ILE A 197 -3.21 11.74 34.53
C ILE A 197 -3.16 12.80 33.41
N SER A 198 -2.28 13.81 33.51
CA SER A 198 -2.07 14.83 32.47
C SER A 198 -1.45 14.31 31.16
N ASN A 199 -0.97 13.07 31.09
CA ASN A 199 -0.22 12.53 29.94
C ASN A 199 -1.06 11.69 28.97
N PHE A 200 -2.36 11.99 28.82
CA PHE A 200 -3.28 11.13 28.08
C PHE A 200 -4.21 11.93 27.17
N ALA A 201 -5.03 11.24 26.39
CA ALA A 201 -6.03 11.85 25.51
C ALA A 201 -6.86 12.87 26.31
N PRO A 202 -6.89 14.15 25.89
CA PRO A 202 -7.56 15.19 26.64
C PRO A 202 -9.08 15.01 26.67
N ARG A 203 -9.63 14.21 25.75
CA ARG A 203 -11.05 13.84 25.68
C ARG A 203 -11.22 12.43 25.14
N VAL A 204 -12.03 11.63 25.85
CA VAL A 204 -12.51 10.33 25.35
C VAL A 204 -14.04 10.33 25.39
N GLU A 205 -14.67 10.09 24.25
CA GLU A 205 -16.11 10.09 24.08
C GLU A 205 -16.62 8.69 23.72
N TYR A 206 -17.50 8.14 24.55
CA TYR A 206 -18.18 6.87 24.26
C TYR A 206 -19.61 7.13 23.79
N LEU A 207 -19.85 6.94 22.49
CA LEU A 207 -21.15 7.16 21.87
C LEU A 207 -21.99 5.88 21.98
N THR A 208 -22.65 5.68 23.12
CA THR A 208 -23.64 4.61 23.33
C THR A 208 -24.77 4.68 22.31
N PRO A 209 -25.54 3.59 22.10
CA PRO A 209 -26.69 3.64 21.20
C PRO A 209 -27.70 4.74 21.55
N GLU A 210 -27.91 5.01 22.83
CA GLU A 210 -28.77 6.08 23.37
C GLU A 210 -28.18 7.44 23.02
N ARG A 211 -26.89 7.65 23.29
CA ARG A 211 -26.20 8.90 22.99
C ARG A 211 -26.17 9.20 21.50
N GLN A 212 -26.00 8.19 20.65
CA GLN A 212 -26.04 8.37 19.21
C GLN A 212 -27.37 8.95 18.75
N ARG A 213 -28.51 8.47 19.30
CA ARG A 213 -29.85 8.98 18.93
C ARG A 213 -30.07 10.45 19.26
N GLU A 214 -29.28 11.00 20.18
CA GLU A 214 -29.35 12.40 20.61
C GLU A 214 -28.49 13.34 19.76
N LEU A 215 -27.67 12.80 18.83
CA LEU A 215 -26.80 13.62 17.99
C LEU A 215 -27.61 14.42 16.96
N TRP A 216 -27.08 15.58 16.58
CA TRP A 216 -27.77 16.59 15.76
C TRP A 216 -28.07 16.16 14.31
N PHE A 217 -27.47 15.07 13.82
CA PHE A 217 -27.67 14.54 12.46
C PHE A 217 -28.57 13.30 12.43
N SER A 218 -29.73 13.37 13.09
CA SER A 218 -30.68 12.26 13.26
C SER A 218 -31.12 11.59 11.95
N VAL A 219 -31.37 12.36 10.89
CA VAL A 219 -31.77 11.82 9.57
C VAL A 219 -30.72 10.85 9.03
N PHE A 220 -29.44 11.19 9.16
CA PHE A 220 -28.37 10.30 8.72
C PHE A 220 -28.31 9.04 9.58
N LEU A 221 -28.46 9.17 10.90
CA LEU A 221 -28.46 8.04 11.84
C LEU A 221 -29.58 7.04 11.58
N GLU A 222 -30.75 7.50 11.15
CA GLU A 222 -31.88 6.64 10.77
C GLU A 222 -31.56 5.78 9.54
N THR A 223 -30.68 6.23 8.66
CA THR A 223 -30.23 5.45 7.50
C THR A 223 -29.11 4.46 7.84
N LEU A 224 -28.36 4.69 8.92
CA LEU A 224 -27.23 3.83 9.29
C LEU A 224 -27.71 2.51 9.92
N PRO A 225 -27.36 1.35 9.33
CA PRO A 225 -27.68 0.07 9.93
C PRO A 225 -26.94 -0.10 11.27
N TRP A 226 -27.57 -0.88 12.17
CA TRP A 226 -26.91 -1.43 13.36
C TRP A 226 -26.24 -2.76 13.03
N ASN A 227 -25.29 -3.18 13.86
CA ASN A 227 -24.43 -4.35 13.64
C ASN A 227 -23.69 -4.27 12.30
N HIS A 228 -23.19 -3.08 11.98
CA HIS A 228 -22.58 -2.81 10.68
C HIS A 228 -21.33 -1.97 10.84
N PHE A 229 -20.25 -2.37 10.16
CA PHE A 229 -18.95 -1.70 10.22
C PHE A 229 -19.03 -0.18 9.95
N ALA A 230 -19.81 0.21 8.93
CA ALA A 230 -20.04 1.61 8.58
C ALA A 230 -20.76 2.44 9.66
N ARG A 231 -21.14 1.86 10.81
CA ARG A 231 -21.54 2.63 11.99
C ARG A 231 -20.44 3.59 12.46
N LYS A 232 -19.18 3.28 12.15
CA LYS A 232 -18.02 4.17 12.37
C LYS A 232 -18.22 5.58 11.77
N ASN A 233 -19.07 5.74 10.75
CA ASN A 233 -19.47 7.04 10.19
C ASN A 233 -19.96 8.05 11.23
N VAL A 234 -20.62 7.58 12.30
CA VAL A 234 -21.08 8.44 13.39
C VAL A 234 -19.90 9.13 14.07
N GLY A 235 -18.82 8.39 14.29
CA GLY A 235 -17.59 8.88 14.92
C GLY A 235 -16.86 9.89 14.03
N TYR A 236 -16.81 9.65 12.71
CA TYR A 236 -16.22 10.62 11.78
C TYR A 236 -16.98 11.96 11.79
N LEU A 237 -18.31 11.92 11.69
CA LEU A 237 -19.13 13.14 11.74
C LEU A 237 -19.00 13.83 13.09
N TYR A 238 -18.97 13.07 14.18
CA TYR A 238 -18.74 13.61 15.52
C TYR A 238 -17.39 14.32 15.61
N ALA A 239 -16.30 13.69 15.16
CA ALA A 239 -14.96 14.26 15.16
C ALA A 239 -14.91 15.56 14.32
N ILE A 240 -15.43 15.53 13.09
CA ILE A 240 -15.48 16.69 12.20
C ILE A 240 -16.28 17.85 12.82
N ALA A 241 -17.45 17.55 13.40
CA ALA A 241 -18.28 18.54 14.07
C ALA A 241 -17.60 19.17 15.30
N ASN A 242 -16.64 18.47 15.89
CA ASN A 242 -15.83 18.93 17.02
C ASN A 242 -14.43 19.42 16.60
N GLY A 243 -14.27 19.85 15.34
CA GLY A 243 -13.07 20.57 14.90
C GLY A 243 -11.92 19.70 14.39
N ALA A 244 -12.16 18.42 14.10
CA ALA A 244 -11.12 17.55 13.55
C ALA A 244 -10.47 18.14 12.29
N GLN A 245 -9.16 18.35 12.35
CA GLN A 245 -8.28 18.58 11.21
C GLN A 245 -7.58 17.29 10.78
N ARG A 246 -7.47 16.32 11.70
CA ARG A 246 -6.90 15.00 11.42
C ARG A 246 -7.76 13.93 12.07
N VAL A 247 -7.96 12.83 11.36
CA VAL A 247 -8.69 11.66 11.85
C VAL A 247 -7.81 10.41 11.71
N TRP A 248 -7.46 9.80 12.83
CA TRP A 248 -6.85 8.48 12.90
C TRP A 248 -7.97 7.44 12.98
N ASP A 249 -8.25 6.82 11.84
CA ASP A 249 -9.24 5.76 11.69
C ASP A 249 -8.59 4.42 12.04
N PHE A 250 -9.05 3.79 13.13
CA PHE A 250 -8.47 2.54 13.59
C PHE A 250 -9.51 1.52 14.06
N ASP A 251 -9.14 0.25 14.00
CA ASP A 251 -9.92 -0.85 14.58
C ASP A 251 -9.39 -1.22 15.97
N ASP A 252 -10.26 -1.79 16.79
CA ASP A 252 -9.96 -2.16 18.17
C ASP A 252 -8.99 -3.36 18.31
N ASP A 253 -8.63 -4.02 17.21
CA ASP A 253 -7.57 -5.03 17.17
C ASP A 253 -6.25 -4.53 16.55
N ASN A 254 -6.16 -3.25 16.19
CA ASN A 254 -4.95 -2.61 15.65
C ASN A 254 -4.24 -1.77 16.72
N ALA A 255 -3.49 -2.44 17.59
CA ALA A 255 -2.79 -1.76 18.67
C ALA A 255 -1.54 -1.02 18.17
N LEU A 256 -1.45 0.28 18.42
CA LEU A 256 -0.22 1.06 18.23
C LEU A 256 0.96 0.35 18.92
N TYR A 257 2.16 0.37 18.34
CA TYR A 257 3.33 -0.20 19.01
C TYR A 257 3.55 0.40 20.40
N TRP A 258 3.97 -0.42 21.38
CA TRP A 258 4.12 0.00 22.78
C TRP A 258 5.18 1.10 23.01
N TRP A 259 6.09 1.29 22.06
CA TRP A 259 7.08 2.35 22.03
C TRP A 259 6.64 3.59 21.25
N ILE A 260 5.42 3.62 20.68
CA ILE A 260 4.79 4.87 20.22
C ILE A 260 4.43 5.68 21.47
N ARG A 261 5.48 6.11 22.17
CA ARG A 261 5.48 7.04 23.27
C ARG A 261 6.00 8.34 22.70
N THR A 262 5.29 9.41 22.99
CA THR A 262 5.60 10.77 22.56
C THR A 262 6.84 11.35 23.27
N ASP A 263 7.51 10.57 24.13
CA ASP A 263 8.58 11.02 25.04
C ASP A 263 10.00 10.59 24.64
N LEU A 264 10.19 9.76 23.61
CA LEU A 264 11.51 9.29 23.16
C LEU A 264 11.89 9.82 21.77
N PRO A 265 13.01 10.55 21.62
CA PRO A 265 13.50 11.03 20.33
C PRO A 265 13.84 9.87 19.38
N GLY A 266 13.38 9.95 18.13
CA GLY A 266 13.75 9.01 17.06
C GLY A 266 12.86 7.76 16.93
N ILE A 267 11.72 7.72 17.61
CA ILE A 267 10.75 6.61 17.51
C ILE A 267 9.53 7.07 16.70
N PRO A 268 9.01 6.28 15.73
CA PRO A 268 7.77 6.64 15.04
C PRO A 268 6.64 6.85 16.04
N SER A 269 5.95 7.98 15.95
CA SER A 269 4.72 8.25 16.68
C SER A 269 3.73 8.92 15.75
N LEU A 270 2.46 8.90 16.09
CA LEU A 270 1.46 9.61 15.31
C LEU A 270 1.80 11.11 15.22
N ASP A 271 2.35 11.68 16.29
CA ASP A 271 2.86 13.05 16.33
C ASP A 271 4.13 13.25 15.50
N ASN A 272 5.07 12.30 15.51
CA ASN A 272 6.27 12.38 14.68
C ASN A 272 5.94 12.24 13.18
N LEU A 273 4.93 11.43 12.85
CA LEU A 273 4.43 11.31 11.50
C LEU A 273 3.75 12.60 11.05
N VAL A 274 2.90 13.17 11.91
CA VAL A 274 2.28 14.48 11.68
C VAL A 274 3.35 15.57 11.56
N ALA A 275 4.35 15.60 12.43
CA ALA A 275 5.44 16.58 12.38
C ALA A 275 6.30 16.43 11.11
N HIS A 276 6.54 15.19 10.66
CA HIS A 276 7.22 14.95 9.39
C HIS A 276 6.41 15.48 8.21
N ILE A 277 5.09 15.27 8.21
CA ILE A 277 4.18 15.79 7.18
C ILE A 277 4.13 17.33 7.22
N ASP A 278 3.98 17.93 8.40
CA ASP A 278 3.82 19.38 8.59
C ASP A 278 5.13 20.17 8.39
N GLY A 279 6.30 19.52 8.55
CA GLY A 279 7.61 20.16 8.72
C GLY A 279 8.51 20.27 7.50
N VAL A 280 7.98 20.16 6.26
CA VAL A 280 8.78 20.04 5.01
C VAL A 280 9.30 18.61 4.77
N GLY A 281 8.54 17.60 5.17
CA GLY A 281 8.87 16.20 4.87
C GLY A 281 8.91 15.91 3.37
N THR A 282 9.61 14.84 3.02
CA THR A 282 9.64 14.30 1.66
C THR A 282 9.02 12.91 1.63
N ALA A 283 8.42 12.56 0.50
CA ALA A 283 7.85 11.26 0.25
C ALA A 283 8.50 10.65 -0.98
N LEU A 284 8.25 9.35 -1.14
CA LEU A 284 8.80 8.54 -2.20
C LEU A 284 7.69 8.20 -3.16
N GLU A 285 7.89 8.52 -4.43
CA GLU A 285 6.99 8.13 -5.49
C GLU A 285 7.71 7.17 -6.42
N VAL A 286 7.04 6.10 -6.83
CA VAL A 286 7.58 5.16 -7.82
C VAL A 286 7.66 5.86 -9.17
N ALA A 287 8.87 5.99 -9.72
CA ALA A 287 9.07 6.60 -11.03
C ALA A 287 8.59 5.67 -12.16
N ASN A 288 8.09 6.25 -13.24
CA ASN A 288 7.68 5.54 -14.47
C ASN A 288 6.61 4.45 -14.28
N PHE A 289 5.79 4.54 -13.23
CA PHE A 289 4.68 3.64 -13.03
C PHE A 289 3.56 3.91 -14.06
N THR A 290 3.14 2.89 -14.80
CA THR A 290 2.15 3.02 -15.90
C THR A 290 0.93 2.12 -15.74
N HIS A 291 0.94 1.23 -14.75
CA HIS A 291 -0.18 0.32 -14.52
C HIS A 291 -1.35 1.06 -13.82
N ARG A 292 -2.59 0.62 -14.06
CA ARG A 292 -3.80 1.23 -13.47
C ARG A 292 -3.95 0.96 -11.97
N VAL A 293 -3.31 -0.09 -11.48
CA VAL A 293 -3.28 -0.45 -10.06
C VAL A 293 -1.88 -0.74 -9.58
N PHE A 294 -1.62 -0.37 -8.33
CA PHE A 294 -0.33 -0.47 -7.67
C PHE A 294 -0.45 -1.25 -6.36
N ASN A 295 0.35 -2.29 -6.19
CA ASN A 295 0.42 -3.06 -4.97
C ASN A 295 1.65 -2.62 -4.14
N PRO A 296 1.45 -1.88 -3.03
CA PRO A 296 2.55 -1.37 -2.23
C PRO A 296 3.22 -2.45 -1.37
N TYR A 297 2.55 -3.55 -1.01
CA TYR A 297 3.04 -4.43 0.06
C TYR A 297 4.45 -5.01 -0.19
N PRO A 298 4.80 -5.52 -1.39
CA PRO A 298 6.13 -6.09 -1.61
C PRO A 298 7.26 -5.08 -1.48
N ILE A 299 7.05 -3.83 -1.89
CA ILE A 299 8.10 -2.79 -1.81
C ILE A 299 8.28 -2.24 -0.40
N MET A 300 7.24 -2.37 0.41
CA MET A 300 7.17 -1.97 1.80
C MET A 300 7.67 -3.07 2.75
N GLY A 301 8.30 -4.13 2.22
CA GLY A 301 8.88 -5.22 3.00
C GLY A 301 7.94 -6.40 3.26
N GLY A 302 6.77 -6.47 2.62
CA GLY A 302 5.90 -7.64 2.68
C GLY A 302 6.42 -8.80 1.82
N PRO A 303 5.89 -10.03 2.01
CA PRO A 303 6.14 -11.14 1.10
C PRO A 303 5.87 -10.75 -0.37
N VAL A 304 6.63 -11.28 -1.32
CA VAL A 304 6.53 -10.90 -2.75
C VAL A 304 5.13 -11.08 -3.30
N ASN A 305 4.42 -12.12 -2.85
CA ASN A 305 3.07 -12.42 -3.28
C ASN A 305 2.00 -11.76 -2.39
N SER A 306 2.36 -10.85 -1.48
CA SER A 306 1.38 -10.20 -0.59
C SER A 306 0.68 -9.04 -1.28
N TRP A 307 -0.61 -8.88 -0.99
CA TRP A 307 -1.43 -7.78 -1.50
C TRP A 307 -2.40 -7.27 -0.43
N PRO A 308 -2.76 -5.98 -0.43
CA PRO A 308 -3.76 -5.44 0.47
C PRO A 308 -5.16 -6.01 0.17
N ARG A 309 -6.00 -6.16 1.19
CA ARG A 309 -7.39 -6.63 1.02
C ARG A 309 -8.12 -5.80 -0.04
N GLY A 310 -8.73 -6.50 -0.99
CA GLY A 310 -9.49 -5.87 -2.06
C GLY A 310 -8.65 -5.30 -3.20
N PHE A 311 -7.37 -5.71 -3.30
CA PHE A 311 -6.61 -5.56 -4.54
C PHE A 311 -7.29 -6.40 -5.64
N PRO A 312 -7.40 -5.92 -6.89
CA PRO A 312 -8.13 -6.67 -7.91
C PRO A 312 -7.50 -8.04 -8.16
N LEU A 313 -8.28 -9.11 -8.04
CA LEU A 313 -7.76 -10.48 -8.04
C LEU A 313 -7.16 -10.90 -9.40
N GLN A 314 -7.54 -10.25 -10.49
CA GLN A 314 -6.92 -10.47 -11.81
C GLN A 314 -5.51 -9.89 -11.89
N GLU A 315 -5.15 -8.99 -10.98
CA GLU A 315 -3.93 -8.18 -11.04
C GLU A 315 -2.82 -8.70 -10.09
N ILE A 316 -3.16 -9.56 -9.11
CA ILE A 316 -2.20 -10.04 -8.09
C ILE A 316 -1.00 -10.82 -8.65
N LYS A 317 -1.08 -11.31 -9.89
CA LYS A 317 0.00 -12.04 -10.59
C LYS A 317 0.65 -11.22 -11.70
N VAL A 318 0.16 -10.01 -11.95
CA VAL A 318 0.69 -9.12 -12.99
C VAL A 318 1.90 -8.41 -12.41
N GLU A 319 3.09 -8.74 -12.92
CA GLU A 319 4.35 -8.26 -12.39
C GLU A 319 4.42 -6.73 -12.34
N GLU A 320 3.89 -6.04 -13.34
CA GLU A 320 3.88 -4.57 -13.41
C GLU A 320 3.16 -3.89 -12.23
N THR A 321 2.31 -4.64 -11.50
CA THR A 321 1.57 -4.11 -10.35
C THR A 321 2.40 -4.08 -9.07
N TYR A 322 3.43 -4.92 -8.95
CA TYR A 322 4.20 -5.11 -7.71
C TYR A 322 5.72 -5.26 -7.90
N VAL A 323 6.20 -5.52 -9.12
CA VAL A 323 7.61 -5.55 -9.52
C VAL A 323 8.10 -4.13 -9.68
N VAL A 324 8.07 -3.47 -8.55
CA VAL A 324 8.84 -2.30 -8.21
C VAL A 324 9.83 -2.85 -7.19
N SER A 325 10.72 -3.74 -7.62
CA SER A 325 11.49 -4.61 -6.73
C SER A 325 12.51 -3.85 -5.87
N LYS A 326 12.23 -3.79 -4.56
CA LYS A 326 13.14 -3.54 -3.44
C LYS A 326 14.01 -2.30 -3.54
N ARG A 327 13.64 -1.29 -2.75
CA ARG A 327 14.44 -0.11 -2.45
C ARG A 327 15.83 -0.53 -1.95
N GLY A 328 16.86 -0.29 -2.77
CA GLY A 328 18.26 -0.65 -2.46
C GLY A 328 18.75 -2.00 -2.99
N GLN A 329 17.92 -2.81 -3.65
CA GLN A 329 18.35 -3.97 -4.45
C GLN A 329 17.97 -3.75 -5.91
N VAL A 330 18.82 -2.96 -6.60
CA VAL A 330 18.94 -2.79 -8.06
C VAL A 330 17.63 -2.96 -8.84
N GLY A 331 16.86 -1.88 -9.02
CA GLY A 331 15.79 -1.87 -10.03
C GLY A 331 14.70 -0.82 -9.89
N VAL A 332 14.57 -0.14 -8.74
CA VAL A 332 13.50 0.84 -8.53
C VAL A 332 14.04 2.24 -8.39
N ASP A 333 13.61 3.10 -9.30
CA ASP A 333 13.80 4.53 -9.21
C ASP A 333 12.66 5.14 -8.40
N PHE A 334 13.01 5.88 -7.35
CA PHE A 334 12.08 6.71 -6.59
C PHE A 334 12.36 8.18 -6.87
N ASN A 335 11.29 8.95 -7.05
CA ASN A 335 11.37 10.40 -7.00
C ASN A 335 11.13 10.87 -5.56
N GLU A 336 11.97 11.78 -5.10
CA GLU A 336 11.75 12.48 -3.85
C GLU A 336 10.83 13.68 -4.09
N LEU A 337 9.65 13.66 -3.46
CA LEU A 337 8.63 14.70 -3.60
C LEU A 337 8.38 15.37 -2.25
N LYS A 338 8.16 16.68 -2.26
CA LYS A 338 7.63 17.36 -1.06
C LYS A 338 6.22 16.83 -0.78
N ILE A 339 5.89 16.63 0.49
CA ILE A 339 4.56 16.16 0.95
C ILE A 339 3.49 17.26 0.82
N ALA A 340 3.54 18.06 -0.25
CA ALA A 340 2.46 18.97 -0.57
C ALA A 340 1.21 18.13 -0.92
N ASN A 341 0.07 18.51 -0.36
CA ASN A 341 -1.23 17.94 -0.68
C ASN A 341 -1.42 16.45 -0.33
N LEU A 342 -0.73 15.90 0.67
CA LEU A 342 -1.09 14.59 1.20
C LEU A 342 -2.47 14.66 1.88
N GLY A 343 -3.35 13.72 1.57
CA GLY A 343 -4.71 13.66 2.10
C GLY A 343 -5.00 12.45 2.96
N VAL A 344 -4.40 11.30 2.64
CA VAL A 344 -4.56 10.04 3.37
C VAL A 344 -3.21 9.35 3.48
N LEU A 345 -2.95 8.78 4.65
CA LEU A 345 -1.77 7.98 4.93
C LEU A 345 -2.17 6.69 5.64
N GLN A 346 -2.13 5.60 4.89
CA GLN A 346 -2.40 4.25 5.39
C GLN A 346 -1.16 3.71 6.13
N SER A 347 -1.32 3.24 7.36
CA SER A 347 -0.26 2.49 8.03
C SER A 347 -0.31 1.01 7.69
N LEU A 348 0.86 0.36 7.76
CA LEU A 348 0.98 -1.09 7.71
C LEU A 348 0.69 -1.70 9.10
N ALA A 349 0.25 -2.95 9.10
CA ALA A 349 -0.03 -3.71 10.32
C ALA A 349 0.82 -4.98 10.37
N ASN A 350 1.64 -5.11 11.40
CA ASN A 350 2.45 -6.31 11.62
C ASN A 350 1.64 -7.42 12.31
N LYS A 351 2.18 -8.63 12.31
CA LYS A 351 1.60 -9.90 12.78
C LYS A 351 0.43 -10.37 11.93
N GLN A 352 -0.65 -9.63 11.84
CA GLN A 352 -1.87 -10.06 11.14
C GLN A 352 -2.35 -9.07 10.07
N PRO A 353 -1.50 -8.61 9.13
CA PRO A 353 -1.82 -7.56 8.16
C PRO A 353 -3.18 -7.71 7.47
N ASP A 354 -3.76 -6.59 7.04
CA ASP A 354 -5.01 -6.60 6.28
C ASP A 354 -4.79 -7.10 4.85
N VAL A 355 -4.82 -8.42 4.74
CA VAL A 355 -4.89 -9.22 3.53
C VAL A 355 -6.25 -9.90 3.48
N ASP A 356 -6.75 -10.16 2.28
CA ASP A 356 -8.06 -10.78 2.09
C ASP A 356 -8.09 -12.28 2.48
N ALA A 357 -9.28 -12.83 2.59
CA ALA A 357 -9.50 -14.23 2.94
C ALA A 357 -8.87 -15.19 1.93
N MET A 358 -8.86 -14.86 0.63
CA MET A 358 -8.19 -15.66 -0.39
C MET A 358 -6.69 -15.80 -0.10
N TYR A 359 -6.00 -14.71 0.24
CA TYR A 359 -4.60 -14.76 0.67
C TYR A 359 -4.45 -15.66 1.90
N ARG A 360 -5.27 -15.46 2.94
CA ARG A 360 -5.19 -16.24 4.19
C ARG A 360 -5.44 -17.74 4.00
N LEU A 361 -6.29 -18.11 3.05
CA LEU A 361 -6.61 -19.51 2.76
C LEU A 361 -5.55 -20.19 1.88
N THR A 362 -4.83 -19.42 1.07
CA THR A 362 -3.96 -19.98 0.02
C THR A 362 -2.46 -19.84 0.30
N GLN A 363 -2.07 -18.80 1.04
CA GLN A 363 -0.68 -18.50 1.34
C GLN A 363 -0.27 -19.06 2.71
N ARG A 364 0.99 -19.45 2.85
CA ARG A 364 1.54 -20.03 4.08
C ARG A 364 2.19 -18.98 4.99
N GLU A 365 2.36 -17.77 4.48
CA GLU A 365 3.15 -16.69 5.06
C GLU A 365 2.36 -15.86 6.11
N ILE A 366 1.19 -16.29 6.58
CA ILE A 366 0.48 -15.62 7.70
C ILE A 366 0.71 -16.40 9.00
N PRO A 367 1.01 -15.72 10.13
CA PRO A 367 1.29 -14.29 10.30
C PRO A 367 2.61 -13.82 9.65
N PHE A 368 2.69 -12.56 9.22
CA PHE A 368 3.95 -11.92 8.82
C PHE A 368 4.08 -10.49 9.31
N ASP A 369 5.32 -10.03 9.38
CA ASP A 369 5.71 -8.65 9.60
C ASP A 369 6.34 -8.10 8.32
N PHE A 370 6.17 -6.80 8.08
CA PHE A 370 6.87 -6.10 7.02
C PHE A 370 8.34 -5.91 7.41
N GLU A 371 9.26 -6.31 6.52
CA GLU A 371 10.71 -6.19 6.71
C GLU A 371 11.11 -4.74 6.97
N LYS A 372 11.97 -4.53 7.99
CA LYS A 372 12.54 -3.21 8.28
C LYS A 372 13.49 -2.80 7.15
N LEU A 373 13.24 -1.63 6.57
CA LEU A 373 14.08 -1.09 5.51
C LEU A 373 15.39 -0.47 6.07
N PRO A 374 16.45 -0.33 5.25
CA PRO A 374 17.76 0.16 5.71
C PRO A 374 17.72 1.64 6.10
N GLU A 375 18.20 1.97 7.30
CA GLU A 375 17.97 3.24 8.01
C GLU A 375 16.48 3.52 8.25
N HIS A 376 16.09 4.11 9.38
CA HIS A 376 14.69 4.40 9.73
C HIS A 376 14.08 5.46 8.80
N ASP A 377 13.91 5.14 7.53
CA ASP A 377 13.32 6.03 6.55
C ASP A 377 11.82 6.08 6.77
N LEU A 378 11.37 7.13 7.45
CA LEU A 378 9.97 7.39 7.75
C LEU A 378 9.21 8.03 6.59
N ARG A 379 9.88 8.31 5.46
CA ARG A 379 9.24 8.93 4.30
C ARG A 379 8.16 8.00 3.77
N PRO A 380 6.90 8.47 3.65
CA PRO A 380 5.83 7.63 3.15
C PRO A 380 6.04 7.33 1.66
N VAL A 381 5.50 6.21 1.22
CA VAL A 381 5.42 5.86 -0.20
C VAL A 381 4.09 6.37 -0.75
N LEU A 382 4.14 7.29 -1.69
CA LEU A 382 2.97 7.81 -2.38
C LEU A 382 2.49 6.82 -3.44
N VAL A 383 1.17 6.70 -3.55
CA VAL A 383 0.53 6.02 -4.67
C VAL A 383 0.88 6.78 -5.95
N PRO A 384 1.37 6.09 -7.00
CA PRO A 384 1.73 6.76 -8.25
C PRO A 384 0.53 7.49 -8.89
N PRO A 385 0.76 8.60 -9.61
CA PRO A 385 -0.32 9.30 -10.30
C PRO A 385 -1.05 8.37 -11.25
N ARG A 386 -2.39 8.44 -11.27
CA ARG A 386 -3.27 7.61 -12.12
C ARG A 386 -3.22 6.10 -11.84
N ALA A 387 -2.63 5.69 -10.72
CA ALA A 387 -2.69 4.32 -10.22
C ALA A 387 -3.54 4.24 -8.97
N LEU A 388 -4.40 3.23 -8.89
CA LEU A 388 -5.26 2.97 -7.74
C LEU A 388 -4.67 1.87 -6.85
N THR A 389 -4.89 1.98 -5.55
CA THR A 389 -4.55 0.94 -4.58
C THR A 389 -5.54 0.97 -3.42
N PRO A 390 -6.01 -0.17 -2.93
CA PRO A 390 -6.97 -0.17 -1.84
C PRO A 390 -6.29 0.24 -0.53
N TRP A 391 -7.01 1.00 0.29
CA TRP A 391 -6.69 1.20 1.70
C TRP A 391 -7.92 0.94 2.57
N ASN A 392 -7.68 0.56 3.82
CA ASN A 392 -8.73 0.13 4.73
C ASN A 392 -9.13 1.22 5.72
N ALA A 393 -9.89 0.86 6.75
CA ALA A 393 -10.30 1.73 7.85
C ALA A 393 -9.82 1.16 9.20
N GLN A 394 -8.57 0.65 9.23
CA GLN A 394 -8.01 -0.09 10.37
C GLN A 394 -6.80 0.58 11.03
N ALA A 395 -6.04 1.37 10.28
CA ALA A 395 -4.89 2.13 10.76
C ALA A 395 -4.52 3.23 9.76
N THR A 396 -5.42 4.20 9.60
CA THR A 396 -5.38 5.14 8.48
C THR A 396 -5.50 6.57 8.99
N LEU A 397 -4.50 7.41 8.68
CA LEU A 397 -4.54 8.83 8.98
C LEU A 397 -5.18 9.60 7.83
N HIS A 398 -6.31 10.25 8.09
CA HIS A 398 -6.97 11.17 7.18
C HIS A 398 -6.66 12.61 7.58
N LEU A 399 -6.26 13.43 6.61
CA LEU A 399 -5.94 14.84 6.79
C LEU A 399 -7.11 15.71 6.32
N GLN A 400 -7.16 16.94 6.84
CA GLN A 400 -8.24 17.91 6.62
C GLN A 400 -8.77 17.95 5.17
N PRO A 401 -7.90 18.00 4.14
CA PRO A 401 -8.35 18.11 2.75
C PRO A 401 -9.18 16.94 2.23
N VAL A 402 -9.19 15.79 2.92
CA VAL A 402 -9.89 14.55 2.52
C VAL A 402 -10.85 14.04 3.59
N LEU A 403 -11.17 14.81 4.64
CA LEU A 403 -12.15 14.36 5.64
C LEU A 403 -13.55 14.13 5.05
N TRP A 404 -13.88 14.78 3.93
CA TRP A 404 -15.10 14.49 3.16
C TRP A 404 -15.14 13.06 2.60
N GLY A 405 -13.97 12.41 2.43
CA GLY A 405 -13.81 11.05 1.94
C GLY A 405 -13.91 9.96 3.02
N LEU A 406 -14.20 10.32 4.27
CA LEU A 406 -14.32 9.34 5.37
C LEU A 406 -15.57 8.46 5.28
N LEU A 407 -16.60 8.88 4.52
CA LEU A 407 -17.89 8.20 4.46
C LEU A 407 -17.76 6.74 3.99
N LEU A 408 -18.08 5.82 4.88
CA LEU A 408 -18.18 4.38 4.60
C LEU A 408 -19.55 4.05 3.99
N PRO A 409 -19.62 3.46 2.79
CA PRO A 409 -20.89 3.07 2.18
C PRO A 409 -21.60 1.96 2.97
N ILE A 410 -22.89 2.13 3.20
CA ILE A 410 -23.73 1.20 3.97
C ILE A 410 -24.48 0.17 3.12
N SER A 411 -24.45 0.31 1.80
CA SER A 411 -25.17 -0.55 0.85
C SER A 411 -24.37 -1.80 0.45
N VAL A 412 -23.19 -1.99 1.03
CA VAL A 412 -22.28 -3.10 0.77
C VAL A 412 -21.87 -3.75 2.09
N PRO A 413 -21.41 -5.01 2.09
CA PRO A 413 -20.89 -5.64 3.30
C PRO A 413 -19.78 -4.83 3.96
N GLY A 414 -19.66 -4.94 5.28
CA GLY A 414 -18.64 -4.19 6.04
C GLY A 414 -17.21 -4.39 5.53
N ARG A 415 -16.85 -5.63 5.13
CA ARG A 415 -15.53 -5.97 4.56
C ARG A 415 -15.30 -5.44 3.14
N VAL A 416 -16.30 -4.83 2.52
CA VAL A 416 -16.23 -4.20 1.18
C VAL A 416 -16.20 -2.67 1.32
N SER A 417 -16.87 -2.16 2.35
CA SER A 417 -17.18 -0.74 2.54
C SER A 417 -15.96 0.17 2.50
N ASP A 418 -14.96 -0.09 3.33
CA ASP A 418 -13.75 0.72 3.44
C ASP A 418 -12.90 0.67 2.16
N ILE A 419 -12.78 -0.52 1.58
CA ILE A 419 -12.04 -0.74 0.34
C ILE A 419 -12.67 0.03 -0.82
N TRP A 420 -13.98 -0.11 -1.07
CA TRP A 420 -14.60 0.59 -2.20
C TRP A 420 -14.63 2.11 -2.03
N ARG A 421 -14.82 2.60 -0.79
CA ARG A 421 -14.61 4.01 -0.47
C ARG A 421 -13.21 4.45 -0.88
N SER A 422 -12.18 3.65 -0.61
CA SER A 422 -10.79 4.03 -0.91
C SER A 422 -10.57 4.32 -2.39
N TYR A 423 -11.11 3.50 -3.29
CA TYR A 423 -10.99 3.71 -4.74
C TYR A 423 -11.71 4.98 -5.21
N ILE A 424 -12.95 5.19 -4.75
CA ILE A 424 -13.75 6.36 -5.13
C ILE A 424 -13.07 7.66 -4.67
N VAL A 425 -12.62 7.69 -3.41
CA VAL A 425 -11.95 8.86 -2.84
C VAL A 425 -10.64 9.14 -3.57
N GLN A 426 -9.84 8.11 -3.86
CA GLN A 426 -8.61 8.22 -4.65
C GLN A 426 -8.82 8.96 -5.96
N ARG A 427 -9.85 8.55 -6.70
CA ARG A 427 -10.10 9.09 -8.02
C ARG A 427 -10.41 10.58 -7.96
N ILE A 428 -11.21 11.00 -6.98
CA ILE A 428 -11.53 12.42 -6.76
C ILE A 428 -10.28 13.17 -6.31
N CYS A 429 -9.46 12.59 -5.43
CA CYS A 429 -8.21 13.20 -4.97
C CYS A 429 -7.27 13.54 -6.14
N TRP A 430 -7.23 12.74 -7.20
CA TRP A 430 -6.44 13.07 -8.40
C TRP A 430 -6.88 14.37 -9.07
N ASP A 431 -8.19 14.65 -9.13
CA ASP A 431 -8.71 15.85 -9.80
C ASP A 431 -8.42 17.14 -9.03
N ILE A 432 -8.15 17.02 -7.72
CA ILE A 432 -7.83 18.14 -6.83
C ILE A 432 -6.38 18.14 -6.35
N ASP A 433 -5.50 17.41 -7.05
CA ASP A 433 -4.06 17.31 -6.79
C ASP A 433 -3.73 16.88 -5.35
N ILE A 434 -4.57 16.03 -4.77
CA ILE A 434 -4.34 15.40 -3.47
C ILE A 434 -3.73 14.01 -3.67
N ARG A 435 -2.69 13.74 -2.87
CA ARG A 435 -1.96 12.47 -2.88
C ARG A 435 -2.39 11.58 -1.73
N ILE A 436 -2.26 10.28 -1.95
CA ILE A 436 -2.44 9.24 -0.94
C ILE A 436 -1.12 8.50 -0.81
N GLY A 437 -0.80 8.02 0.39
CA GLY A 437 0.40 7.25 0.61
C GLY A 437 0.25 6.18 1.68
N PHE A 438 1.30 5.41 1.83
CA PHE A 438 1.47 4.37 2.82
C PHE A 438 2.67 4.72 3.71
N ALA A 439 2.50 4.59 5.02
CA ALA A 439 3.59 4.78 5.97
C ALA A 439 4.59 3.64 5.80
N ASN A 440 5.86 3.99 5.61
CA ASN A 440 6.93 3.04 5.35
C ASN A 440 7.24 2.14 6.55
N GLU A 441 6.87 2.57 7.76
CA GLU A 441 6.97 1.79 8.98
C GLU A 441 5.57 1.41 9.51
N PRO A 442 5.33 0.13 9.82
CA PRO A 442 4.09 -0.30 10.47
C PRO A 442 3.91 0.42 11.82
N MET A 443 2.76 1.06 12.02
CA MET A 443 2.46 1.77 13.28
C MET A 443 1.68 0.89 14.25
N VAL A 444 1.05 -0.18 13.76
CA VAL A 444 0.20 -1.06 14.56
C VAL A 444 0.65 -2.51 14.47
N VAL A 445 0.38 -3.25 15.53
CA VAL A 445 0.38 -4.71 15.55
C VAL A 445 -1.08 -5.13 15.59
N GLN A 446 -1.49 -5.94 14.61
CA GLN A 446 -2.85 -6.45 14.59
C GLN A 446 -2.97 -7.73 15.41
N GLU A 447 -3.81 -7.69 16.44
CA GLU A 447 -4.18 -8.83 17.25
C GLU A 447 -5.53 -9.37 16.82
N ARG A 448 -5.56 -9.91 15.60
CA ARG A 448 -6.79 -10.30 14.91
C ARG A 448 -7.76 -11.05 15.83
N ASN A 449 -8.99 -10.57 15.87
CA ASN A 449 -10.11 -11.24 16.54
C ASN A 449 -10.31 -12.69 16.03
N VAL A 450 -11.07 -13.51 16.75
CA VAL A 450 -11.39 -14.86 16.26
C VAL A 450 -12.33 -14.74 15.05
N HIS A 451 -11.83 -15.03 13.85
CA HIS A 451 -12.59 -14.99 12.60
C HIS A 451 -12.78 -16.38 12.01
N ASN A 452 -13.92 -16.58 11.34
CA ASN A 452 -14.12 -17.68 10.41
C ASN A 452 -13.65 -17.22 9.02
N ILE A 453 -12.50 -17.70 8.56
CA ILE A 453 -11.89 -17.25 7.30
C ILE A 453 -12.79 -17.56 6.09
N LEU A 454 -13.56 -18.66 6.11
CA LEU A 454 -14.54 -18.94 5.04
C LEU A 454 -15.72 -17.97 5.07
N GLY A 455 -16.14 -17.53 6.26
CA GLY A 455 -17.14 -16.47 6.41
C GLY A 455 -16.60 -15.11 5.93
N ASP A 456 -15.34 -14.81 6.19
CA ASP A 456 -14.67 -13.61 5.66
C ASP A 456 -14.63 -13.66 4.11
N LEU A 457 -14.33 -14.82 3.52
CA LEU A 457 -14.34 -15.03 2.06
C LEU A 457 -15.72 -14.73 1.45
N GLU A 458 -16.79 -15.19 2.08
CA GLU A 458 -18.17 -14.91 1.63
C GLU A 458 -18.49 -13.42 1.73
N ALA A 459 -18.16 -12.79 2.86
CA ALA A 459 -18.39 -11.36 3.09
C ALA A 459 -17.56 -10.46 2.16
N GLU A 460 -16.42 -10.94 1.68
CA GLU A 460 -15.54 -10.28 0.71
C GLU A 460 -15.89 -10.62 -0.75
N GLY A 461 -16.93 -11.42 -1.01
CA GLY A 461 -17.29 -11.90 -2.36
C GLY A 461 -17.33 -10.82 -3.44
N GLN A 462 -17.86 -9.64 -3.11
CA GLN A 462 -17.92 -8.49 -4.03
C GLN A 462 -16.52 -7.94 -4.37
N LEU A 463 -15.57 -8.00 -3.44
CA LEU A 463 -14.20 -7.57 -3.70
C LEU A 463 -13.58 -8.41 -4.83
N TYR A 464 -13.76 -9.72 -4.79
CA TYR A 464 -13.17 -10.64 -5.76
C TYR A 464 -13.86 -10.58 -7.12
N GLN A 465 -15.17 -10.43 -7.12
CA GLN A 465 -15.98 -10.54 -8.34
C GLN A 465 -16.15 -9.21 -9.06
N GLN A 466 -16.09 -8.09 -8.34
CA GLN A 466 -16.57 -6.82 -8.87
C GLN A 466 -15.53 -5.70 -8.85
N THR A 467 -14.51 -5.70 -7.98
CA THR A 467 -13.58 -4.55 -7.78
C THR A 467 -12.87 -4.08 -9.04
N SER A 468 -12.61 -4.96 -10.00
CA SER A 468 -11.94 -4.59 -11.26
C SER A 468 -12.80 -3.65 -12.10
N HIS A 469 -14.12 -3.74 -12.01
CA HIS A 469 -15.03 -2.85 -12.75
C HIS A 469 -15.04 -1.40 -12.27
N PRO A 470 -15.24 -1.09 -10.97
CA PRO A 470 -15.10 0.29 -10.50
C PRO A 470 -13.66 0.79 -10.71
N VAL A 471 -12.63 -0.05 -10.55
CA VAL A 471 -11.24 0.35 -10.86
C VAL A 471 -11.07 0.74 -12.33
N ASP A 472 -11.67 0.00 -13.27
CA ASP A 472 -11.61 0.32 -14.71
C ASP A 472 -12.47 1.51 -15.10
N PHE A 473 -13.54 1.76 -14.35
CA PHE A 473 -14.45 2.87 -14.58
C PHE A 473 -13.87 4.22 -14.10
N LEU A 474 -13.17 4.21 -12.96
CA LEU A 474 -12.55 5.39 -12.34
C LEU A 474 -11.33 5.84 -13.13
#